data_AF-A0A949SA85-F1
#
_entry.id   AF-A0A949SA85-F1
#
_cell.length_a   1.000
_cell.length_b   1.000
_cell.length_c   1.000
_cell.angle_alpha   90.00
_cell.angle_beta   90.00
_cell.angle_gamma   90.00
#
_symmetry.space_group_name_H-M   'P 1'
#
loop_
_entity.id
_entity.type
_entity.pdbx_description
1 polymer ?
#
loop_
_entity_poly.entity_id
_entity_poly.type
_entity_poly.pdbx_seq_one_letter_code
_entity_poly.pdbx_strand_id
1 'polypeptide(L)'
;MKKSKQIVTEFLSQFASNRQEKDILLLNFTTPQILDISTKALTELKVESDFNNIKNKQFDLVIGDLPFGLQSVSTDSASKLKVNKNWSYVLTSLRTLNDNGQAFFLIEPSILFSQQGKKFLNDLALEKYYHNSVFELPEKLLYPETAFQPIIIHFERQKQNELFIGEITSDFEPLMSSFNSRTSSNNLATGIVVPRDNFESFFKFRIESEIDNLQTQYKEYNKFKLKDVALEINLTRESFQDKPNSIYIPKIGTSLVVADIGATTIKHQNLFQVVLNSEIVKSEFLALFFHSDLGKQILKSLTSGSFIPNINKADIENCFVSIPSLPEQRLLIQTNQKLSELQDTINQLKAELSLNPKNANVILDKFESIQSPLKQLSSEDQILSLIRKGENKHIEFKESFSKNIRTGQKDKEIEKSSLKNIVGFLNADGGTLLIGVADNGEIKGVEDDFFTSADKYKLNFKNSINTKIGSEFYSLIDYDLFNVAGHQVLRVDCKASSEPCFYDQTEFFVRTNPATDKLEGKKQIDYIKERFK
;
A
#
# COMPACT_ATOMS: atom_id res chain seq x y z
N MET A 1 -22.04 -2.34 -7.60
CA MET A 1 -21.19 -2.64 -6.42
C MET A 1 -22.06 -3.20 -5.31
N LYS A 2 -21.74 -4.39 -4.80
CA LYS A 2 -22.34 -4.88 -3.55
C LYS A 2 -22.03 -3.87 -2.44
N LYS A 3 -22.98 -3.58 -1.54
CA LYS A 3 -22.71 -2.72 -0.37
C LYS A 3 -21.61 -3.39 0.47
N SER A 4 -20.62 -2.67 0.99
CA SER A 4 -19.48 -3.24 1.75
C SER A 4 -19.92 -4.27 2.81
N LYS A 5 -21.06 -4.02 3.49
CA LYS A 5 -21.67 -4.96 4.45
C LYS A 5 -22.03 -6.30 3.82
N GLN A 6 -22.61 -6.29 2.63
CA GLN A 6 -22.98 -7.51 1.89
C GLN A 6 -21.75 -8.36 1.54
N ILE A 7 -20.63 -7.74 1.14
CA ILE A 7 -19.39 -8.46 0.82
C ILE A 7 -18.89 -9.21 2.05
N VAL A 8 -18.86 -8.54 3.21
CA VAL A 8 -18.42 -9.14 4.48
C VAL A 8 -19.36 -10.27 4.92
N THR A 9 -20.68 -10.05 4.81
CA THR A 9 -21.69 -11.07 5.09
C THR A 9 -21.51 -12.31 4.19
N GLU A 10 -21.32 -12.13 2.89
CA GLU A 10 -21.13 -13.24 1.95
C GLU A 10 -19.84 -14.01 2.22
N PHE A 11 -18.75 -13.31 2.55
CA PHE A 11 -17.49 -13.92 2.97
C PHE A 11 -17.68 -14.81 4.21
N LEU A 12 -18.31 -14.30 5.26
CA LEU A 12 -18.55 -15.05 6.49
C LEU A 12 -19.55 -16.21 6.29
N SER A 13 -20.52 -16.04 5.39
CA SER A 13 -21.51 -17.07 5.08
C SER A 13 -20.87 -18.33 4.48
N GLN A 14 -19.72 -18.22 3.80
CA GLN A 14 -19.01 -19.40 3.26
C GLN A 14 -18.61 -20.40 4.36
N PHE A 15 -18.32 -19.93 5.57
CA PHE A 15 -17.98 -20.80 6.70
C PHE A 15 -19.20 -21.51 7.29
N ALA A 16 -20.40 -20.96 7.06
CA ALA A 16 -21.67 -21.49 7.54
C ALA A 16 -22.32 -22.48 6.56
N SER A 17 -22.09 -22.34 5.25
CA SER A 17 -22.81 -23.04 4.17
C SER A 17 -22.81 -24.58 4.22
N ASN A 18 -21.93 -25.21 5.01
CA ASN A 18 -21.74 -26.67 5.07
C ASN A 18 -21.89 -27.28 6.49
N ARG A 19 -22.45 -26.55 7.46
CA ARG A 19 -22.54 -26.99 8.88
C ARG A 19 -24.00 -27.22 9.33
N GLN A 20 -24.24 -28.08 10.32
CA GLN A 20 -25.59 -28.36 10.82
C GLN A 20 -26.06 -27.29 11.83
N GLU A 21 -27.38 -27.23 12.10
CA GLU A 21 -28.00 -26.13 12.87
C GLU A 21 -27.49 -25.96 14.31
N LYS A 22 -26.95 -27.03 14.89
CA LYS A 22 -26.45 -27.04 16.28
C LYS A 22 -25.00 -26.60 16.39
N ASP A 23 -24.34 -26.39 15.25
CA ASP A 23 -22.89 -26.20 15.20
C ASP A 23 -22.52 -24.72 15.07
N ILE A 24 -23.51 -23.81 14.94
CA ILE A 24 -23.27 -22.38 14.69
C ILE A 24 -23.92 -21.49 15.77
N LEU A 25 -23.10 -20.63 16.37
CA LEU A 25 -23.49 -19.56 17.28
C LEU A 25 -23.29 -18.19 16.61
N LEU A 26 -24.35 -17.39 16.54
CA LEU A 26 -24.30 -16.01 16.07
C LEU A 26 -24.56 -15.05 17.23
N LEU A 27 -23.63 -14.13 17.49
CA LEU A 27 -23.81 -13.02 18.41
C LEU A 27 -24.18 -11.77 17.61
N ASN A 28 -25.39 -11.27 17.81
CA ASN A 28 -25.94 -10.16 17.05
C ASN A 28 -26.30 -9.01 17.99
N PHE A 29 -25.27 -8.41 18.59
CA PHE A 29 -25.43 -7.43 19.66
C PHE A 29 -25.39 -5.99 19.17
N THR A 30 -24.95 -5.75 17.93
CA THR A 30 -24.88 -4.40 17.33
C THR A 30 -26.24 -3.96 16.81
N THR A 31 -26.61 -2.69 17.05
CA THR A 31 -27.85 -2.09 16.53
C THR A 31 -27.56 -0.76 15.83
N PRO A 32 -27.90 -0.57 14.54
CA PRO A 32 -28.40 -1.59 13.62
C PRO A 32 -27.32 -2.64 13.28
N GLN A 33 -27.75 -3.83 12.87
CA GLN A 33 -26.86 -4.94 12.57
C GLN A 33 -25.89 -4.59 11.43
N ILE A 34 -24.64 -5.01 11.58
CA ILE A 34 -23.58 -4.85 10.57
C ILE A 34 -23.51 -6.13 9.72
N LEU A 35 -23.59 -7.29 10.37
CA LEU A 35 -23.53 -8.61 9.72
C LEU A 35 -24.94 -9.22 9.61
N ASP A 36 -25.44 -9.35 8.38
CA ASP A 36 -26.74 -9.97 8.09
C ASP A 36 -26.59 -11.44 7.68
N ILE A 37 -26.14 -12.28 8.61
CA ILE A 37 -25.92 -13.70 8.36
C ILE A 37 -27.22 -14.45 8.63
N SER A 38 -28.12 -14.43 7.65
CA SER A 38 -29.37 -15.19 7.72
C SER A 38 -29.17 -16.61 7.16
N THR A 39 -29.15 -17.63 8.02
CA THR A 39 -29.30 -19.02 7.59
C THR A 39 -30.42 -19.69 8.40
N LYS A 40 -31.05 -20.73 7.85
CA LYS A 40 -32.18 -21.43 8.50
C LYS A 40 -31.77 -22.20 9.78
N ALA A 41 -30.47 -22.22 10.11
CA ALA A 41 -29.79 -23.22 10.93
C ALA A 41 -28.92 -22.57 12.03
N LEU A 42 -29.37 -21.51 12.73
CA LEU A 42 -28.54 -20.70 13.63
C LEU A 42 -29.07 -20.63 15.06
N THR A 43 -28.17 -20.74 16.05
CA THR A 43 -28.43 -20.25 17.41
C THR A 43 -28.02 -18.77 17.48
N GLU A 44 -28.98 -17.86 17.56
CA GLU A 44 -28.74 -16.41 17.60
C GLU A 44 -28.90 -15.86 19.03
N LEU A 45 -27.91 -15.10 19.50
CA LEU A 45 -27.99 -14.30 20.73
C LEU A 45 -28.13 -12.82 20.37
N LYS A 46 -29.10 -12.14 20.97
CA LYS A 46 -29.35 -10.70 20.72
C LYS A 46 -28.97 -9.83 21.90
N VAL A 47 -28.94 -10.40 23.10
CA VAL A 47 -28.58 -9.70 24.32
C VAL A 47 -27.64 -10.55 25.20
N GLU A 48 -26.90 -9.87 26.08
CA GLU A 48 -25.94 -10.50 26.99
C GLU A 48 -26.58 -11.56 27.90
N SER A 49 -27.82 -11.38 28.34
CA SER A 49 -28.51 -12.36 29.18
C SER A 49 -28.68 -13.73 28.51
N ASP A 50 -28.65 -13.77 27.17
CA ASP A 50 -28.83 -14.98 26.38
C ASP A 50 -27.63 -15.95 26.51
N PHE A 51 -26.47 -15.48 26.97
CA PHE A 51 -25.32 -16.35 27.25
C PHE A 51 -25.66 -17.47 28.25
N ASN A 52 -26.61 -17.23 29.17
CA ASN A 52 -27.06 -18.26 30.10
C ASN A 52 -27.71 -19.46 29.38
N ASN A 53 -28.28 -19.25 28.20
CA ASN A 53 -28.98 -20.26 27.41
C ASN A 53 -28.03 -21.21 26.66
N ILE A 54 -26.73 -20.88 26.61
CA ILE A 54 -25.71 -21.63 25.85
C ILE A 54 -24.55 -22.15 26.70
N LYS A 55 -24.58 -21.99 28.04
CA LYS A 55 -23.50 -22.38 28.95
C LYS A 55 -22.98 -23.81 28.80
N ASN A 56 -23.84 -24.75 28.42
CA ASN A 56 -23.50 -26.17 28.26
C ASN A 56 -23.50 -26.63 26.79
N LYS A 57 -23.54 -25.68 25.84
CA LYS A 57 -23.51 -25.99 24.41
C LYS A 57 -22.10 -25.79 23.88
N GLN A 58 -21.78 -26.54 22.82
CA GLN A 58 -20.56 -26.37 22.07
C GLN A 58 -20.90 -26.19 20.60
N PHE A 59 -20.11 -25.39 19.90
CA PHE A 59 -20.32 -24.98 18.51
C PHE A 59 -19.03 -25.16 17.72
N ASP A 60 -19.15 -25.55 16.45
CA ASP A 60 -18.02 -25.60 15.54
C ASP A 60 -17.74 -24.23 14.92
N LEU A 61 -18.74 -23.34 14.83
CA LEU A 61 -18.62 -22.01 14.28
C LEU A 61 -19.22 -20.98 15.22
N VAL A 62 -18.47 -19.94 15.52
CA VAL A 62 -18.95 -18.77 16.26
C VAL A 62 -18.74 -17.54 15.39
N ILE A 63 -19.77 -16.73 15.19
CA ILE A 63 -19.64 -15.44 14.51
C ILE A 63 -20.20 -14.36 15.43
N GLY A 64 -19.45 -13.28 15.65
CA GLY A 64 -19.89 -12.17 16.48
C GLY A 64 -19.88 -10.82 15.78
N ASP A 65 -21.06 -10.22 15.68
CA ASP A 65 -21.27 -8.79 15.45
C ASP A 65 -21.40 -8.09 16.81
N LEU A 66 -20.28 -7.54 17.28
CA LEU A 66 -20.17 -6.97 18.61
C LEU A 66 -20.16 -5.43 18.57
N PRO A 67 -20.89 -4.75 19.46
CA PRO A 67 -20.88 -3.29 19.53
C PRO A 67 -19.51 -2.78 19.97
N PHE A 68 -19.13 -1.63 19.43
CA PHE A 68 -17.85 -1.00 19.72
C PHE A 68 -17.94 0.00 20.88
N GLY A 69 -16.82 0.26 21.55
CA GLY A 69 -16.71 1.33 22.55
C GLY A 69 -17.52 1.10 23.83
N LEU A 70 -17.83 -0.15 24.16
CA LEU A 70 -18.49 -0.50 25.42
C LEU A 70 -17.60 -0.21 26.64
N GLN A 71 -18.24 0.02 27.79
CA GLN A 71 -17.56 0.23 29.07
C GLN A 71 -16.63 -0.94 29.41
N SER A 72 -15.53 -0.66 30.12
CA SER A 72 -14.62 -1.72 30.52
C SER A 72 -15.12 -2.52 31.71
N VAL A 73 -15.00 -3.84 31.64
CA VAL A 73 -15.35 -4.82 32.67
C VAL A 73 -14.14 -5.66 33.03
N SER A 74 -14.13 -6.27 34.22
CA SER A 74 -13.08 -7.24 34.57
C SER A 74 -13.45 -8.61 34.02
N THR A 75 -12.53 -9.26 33.31
CA THR A 75 -12.69 -10.64 32.87
C THR A 75 -12.48 -11.60 34.03
N ASP A 76 -13.02 -12.80 33.88
CA ASP A 76 -12.71 -13.96 34.72
C ASP A 76 -11.55 -14.80 34.16
N SER A 77 -10.76 -14.25 33.23
CA SER A 77 -9.54 -14.88 32.70
C SER A 77 -8.44 -14.97 33.76
N ALA A 78 -7.37 -15.71 33.47
CA ALA A 78 -6.26 -15.95 34.39
C ALA A 78 -5.72 -14.68 35.07
N SER A 79 -5.59 -13.58 34.32
CA SER A 79 -5.03 -12.32 34.83
C SER A 79 -6.09 -11.34 35.36
N LYS A 80 -7.39 -11.69 35.33
CA LYS A 80 -8.54 -10.83 35.71
C LYS A 80 -8.45 -9.41 35.13
N LEU A 81 -8.14 -9.33 33.84
CA LEU A 81 -7.89 -8.06 33.16
C LEU A 81 -9.16 -7.22 33.08
N LYS A 82 -9.04 -5.92 33.35
CA LYS A 82 -10.05 -4.95 32.94
C LYS A 82 -9.92 -4.79 31.42
N VAL A 83 -10.97 -5.03 30.65
CA VAL A 83 -11.02 -4.93 29.16
C VAL A 83 -12.36 -4.36 28.71
N ASN A 84 -12.49 -3.94 27.45
CA ASN A 84 -13.78 -3.52 26.90
C ASN A 84 -14.80 -4.67 26.95
N LYS A 85 -16.06 -4.37 27.28
CA LYS A 85 -17.08 -5.41 27.49
C LYS A 85 -17.29 -6.32 26.28
N ASN A 86 -17.17 -5.81 25.06
CA ASN A 86 -17.23 -6.64 23.86
C ASN A 86 -16.13 -7.72 23.82
N TRP A 87 -14.93 -7.46 24.35
CA TRP A 87 -13.86 -8.46 24.45
C TRP A 87 -14.20 -9.55 25.47
N SER A 88 -14.93 -9.22 26.55
CA SER A 88 -15.44 -10.24 27.47
C SER A 88 -16.45 -11.19 26.82
N TYR A 89 -17.23 -10.70 25.85
CA TYR A 89 -18.11 -11.54 25.04
C TYR A 89 -17.31 -12.48 24.15
N VAL A 90 -16.22 -12.01 23.54
CA VAL A 90 -15.29 -12.88 22.78
C VAL A 90 -14.80 -14.04 23.65
N LEU A 91 -14.29 -13.77 24.86
CA LEU A 91 -13.85 -14.82 25.79
C LEU A 91 -14.97 -15.81 26.12
N THR A 92 -16.15 -15.29 26.46
CA THR A 92 -17.31 -16.14 26.82
C THR A 92 -17.74 -17.03 25.66
N SER A 93 -17.77 -16.49 24.44
CA SER A 93 -18.13 -17.24 23.24
C SER A 93 -17.07 -18.29 22.86
N LEU A 94 -15.78 -17.98 22.99
CA LEU A 94 -14.70 -18.92 22.72
C LEU A 94 -14.76 -20.16 23.63
N ARG A 95 -15.25 -20.03 24.87
CA ARG A 95 -15.47 -21.17 25.79
C ARG A 95 -16.53 -22.17 25.31
N THR A 96 -17.36 -21.78 24.36
CA THR A 96 -18.33 -22.66 23.68
C THR A 96 -17.81 -23.25 22.37
N LEU A 97 -16.53 -23.05 22.04
CA LEU A 97 -15.93 -23.53 20.79
C LEU A 97 -15.38 -24.96 20.93
N ASN A 98 -15.81 -25.84 20.01
CA ASN A 98 -15.28 -27.19 19.85
C ASN A 98 -13.78 -27.19 19.49
N ASP A 99 -13.11 -28.34 19.67
CA ASP A 99 -11.65 -28.47 19.44
C ASP A 99 -11.18 -28.11 18.03
N ASN A 100 -12.00 -28.39 17.01
CA ASN A 100 -11.74 -27.99 15.61
C ASN A 100 -12.62 -26.81 15.17
N GLY A 101 -13.23 -26.11 16.12
CA GLY A 101 -14.11 -25.00 15.85
C GLY A 101 -13.36 -23.75 15.41
N GLN A 102 -14.06 -22.89 14.68
CA GLN A 102 -13.58 -21.59 14.22
C GLN A 102 -14.47 -20.48 14.77
N ALA A 103 -13.87 -19.37 15.17
CA ALA A 103 -14.61 -18.21 15.67
C ALA A 103 -14.17 -16.92 14.98
N PHE A 104 -15.13 -16.13 14.49
CA PHE A 104 -14.91 -14.87 13.79
C PHE A 104 -15.60 -13.74 14.54
N PHE A 105 -14.89 -12.68 14.87
CA PHE A 105 -15.47 -11.53 15.58
C PHE A 105 -15.17 -10.23 14.85
N LEU A 106 -16.21 -9.46 14.59
CA LEU A 106 -16.11 -8.07 14.19
C LEU A 106 -15.72 -7.23 15.41
N ILE A 107 -14.54 -6.60 15.37
CA ILE A 107 -13.93 -5.98 16.55
C ILE A 107 -13.07 -4.76 16.21
N GLU A 108 -12.71 -3.96 17.22
CA GLU A 108 -11.80 -2.84 17.03
C GLU A 108 -10.35 -3.29 16.81
N PRO A 109 -9.61 -2.69 15.85
CA PRO A 109 -8.21 -3.03 15.56
C PRO A 109 -7.27 -2.92 16.77
N SER A 110 -7.63 -2.08 17.75
CA SER A 110 -6.85 -1.86 18.97
C SER A 110 -6.55 -3.13 19.79
N ILE A 111 -7.34 -4.20 19.61
CA ILE A 111 -7.06 -5.50 20.24
C ILE A 111 -5.68 -6.06 19.84
N LEU A 112 -5.17 -5.73 18.65
CA LEU A 112 -3.91 -6.24 18.12
C LEU A 112 -2.69 -5.47 18.65
N PHE A 113 -2.77 -4.14 18.73
CA PHE A 113 -1.60 -3.30 19.02
C PHE A 113 -1.59 -2.67 20.42
N SER A 114 -2.75 -2.53 21.08
CA SER A 114 -2.79 -1.91 22.41
C SER A 114 -2.16 -2.82 23.48
N GLN A 115 -1.56 -2.23 24.52
CA GLN A 115 -1.00 -2.98 25.65
C GLN A 115 -2.04 -3.87 26.34
N GLN A 116 -3.28 -3.39 26.44
CA GLN A 116 -4.40 -4.13 27.01
C GLN A 116 -4.83 -5.28 26.10
N GLY A 117 -4.90 -5.04 24.78
CA GLY A 117 -5.20 -6.05 23.76
C GLY A 117 -4.16 -7.17 23.71
N LYS A 118 -2.87 -6.83 23.69
CA LYS A 118 -1.76 -7.81 23.74
C LYS A 118 -1.86 -8.70 24.99
N LYS A 119 -2.13 -8.13 26.16
CA LYS A 119 -2.37 -8.90 27.40
C LYS A 119 -3.61 -9.79 27.31
N PHE A 120 -4.70 -9.29 26.74
CA PHE A 120 -5.93 -10.06 26.55
C PHE A 120 -5.74 -11.25 25.59
N LEU A 121 -5.05 -11.05 24.47
CA LEU A 121 -4.72 -12.14 23.53
C LEU A 121 -3.79 -13.19 24.17
N ASN A 122 -2.87 -12.77 25.06
CA ASN A 122 -2.05 -13.70 25.84
C ASN A 122 -2.89 -14.51 26.84
N ASP A 123 -3.84 -13.89 27.53
CA ASP A 123 -4.79 -14.61 28.42
C ASP A 123 -5.62 -15.63 27.63
N LEU A 124 -6.11 -15.27 26.43
CA LEU A 124 -6.81 -16.20 25.54
C LEU A 124 -5.90 -17.37 25.12
N ALA A 125 -4.63 -17.10 24.80
CA ALA A 125 -3.67 -18.13 24.44
C ALA A 125 -3.38 -19.10 25.60
N LEU A 126 -3.39 -18.64 26.85
CA LEU A 126 -3.29 -19.51 28.04
C LEU A 126 -4.50 -20.45 28.17
N GLU A 127 -5.70 -20.00 27.77
CA GLU A 127 -6.91 -20.82 27.65
C GLU A 127 -6.96 -21.64 26.34
N LYS A 128 -5.86 -21.70 25.58
CA LYS A 128 -5.71 -22.39 24.28
C LYS A 128 -6.58 -21.81 23.16
N TYR A 129 -6.87 -20.52 23.17
CA TYR A 129 -7.51 -19.82 22.06
C TYR A 129 -6.50 -18.92 21.36
N TYR A 130 -6.24 -19.20 20.09
CA TYR A 130 -5.22 -18.51 19.31
C TYR A 130 -5.88 -17.76 18.16
N HIS A 131 -5.62 -16.46 18.08
CA HIS A 131 -5.95 -15.70 16.87
C HIS A 131 -4.99 -16.16 15.76
N ASN A 132 -5.51 -16.85 14.76
CA ASN A 132 -4.69 -17.39 13.68
C ASN A 132 -4.82 -16.56 12.40
N SER A 133 -5.84 -15.71 12.33
CA SER A 133 -6.02 -14.86 11.15
C SER A 133 -6.69 -13.53 11.48
N VAL A 134 -6.39 -12.52 10.68
CA VAL A 134 -7.00 -11.18 10.77
C VAL A 134 -7.38 -10.73 9.37
N PHE A 135 -8.57 -10.15 9.24
CA PHE A 135 -9.09 -9.67 7.97
C PHE A 135 -9.44 -8.18 8.03
N GLU A 136 -8.90 -7.42 7.07
CA GLU A 136 -9.29 -6.05 6.78
C GLU A 136 -10.59 -6.05 6.00
N LEU A 137 -11.49 -5.14 6.35
CA LEU A 137 -12.82 -5.04 5.74
C LEU A 137 -12.81 -3.98 4.65
N PRO A 138 -13.72 -4.04 3.65
CA PRO A 138 -13.81 -3.00 2.63
C PRO A 138 -14.00 -1.62 3.26
N GLU A 139 -13.42 -0.60 2.63
CA GLU A 139 -13.60 0.79 3.05
C GLU A 139 -15.08 1.17 3.15
N LYS A 140 -15.36 2.18 4.00
CA LYS A 140 -16.70 2.78 4.16
C LYS A 140 -17.78 1.79 4.60
N LEU A 141 -17.40 0.69 5.28
CA LEU A 141 -18.35 -0.29 5.83
C LEU A 141 -19.44 0.33 6.71
N LEU A 142 -19.06 1.33 7.52
CA LEU A 142 -19.92 2.04 8.47
C LEU A 142 -20.23 3.48 8.03
N TYR A 143 -20.04 3.82 6.75
CA TYR A 143 -20.35 5.14 6.22
C TYR A 143 -21.85 5.23 5.86
N PRO A 144 -22.54 6.36 6.12
CA PRO A 144 -22.02 7.65 6.58
C PRO A 144 -21.90 7.82 8.11
N GLU A 145 -22.25 6.81 8.90
CA GLU A 145 -22.31 6.91 10.36
C GLU A 145 -20.94 7.19 11.00
N THR A 146 -19.89 6.55 10.49
CA THR A 146 -18.50 6.77 10.93
C THR A 146 -17.48 6.33 9.88
N ALA A 147 -16.31 6.98 9.90
CA ALA A 147 -15.14 6.57 9.11
C ALA A 147 -14.34 5.43 9.76
N PHE A 148 -14.75 4.97 10.95
CA PHE A 148 -14.12 3.86 11.65
C PHE A 148 -14.19 2.56 10.84
N GLN A 149 -13.05 1.91 10.67
CA GLN A 149 -12.93 0.63 9.96
C GLN A 149 -12.58 -0.48 10.96
N PRO A 150 -13.55 -1.34 11.32
CA PRO A 150 -13.29 -2.51 12.13
C PRO A 150 -12.57 -3.60 11.34
N ILE A 151 -12.15 -4.65 12.04
CA ILE A 151 -11.53 -5.85 11.47
C ILE A 151 -12.36 -7.08 11.84
N ILE A 152 -12.15 -8.18 11.12
CA ILE A 152 -12.53 -9.51 11.60
C ILE A 152 -11.28 -10.19 12.16
N ILE A 153 -11.35 -10.61 13.42
CA ILE A 153 -10.33 -11.48 14.03
C ILE A 153 -10.85 -12.91 14.07
N HIS A 154 -10.00 -13.86 13.69
CA HIS A 154 -10.33 -15.27 13.60
C HIS A 154 -9.53 -16.10 14.61
N PHE A 155 -10.23 -16.93 15.38
CA PHE A 155 -9.68 -17.78 16.44
C PHE A 155 -9.94 -19.27 16.20
N GLU A 156 -8.96 -20.08 16.60
CA GLU A 156 -9.06 -21.54 16.68
C GLU A 156 -8.40 -22.03 17.97
N ARG A 157 -8.61 -23.30 18.33
CA ARG A 157 -7.94 -23.93 19.48
C ARG A 157 -6.53 -24.43 19.19
N GLN A 158 -6.22 -24.69 17.92
CA GLN A 158 -4.88 -25.06 17.48
C GLN A 158 -4.06 -23.82 17.13
N LYS A 159 -2.87 -23.67 17.73
CA LYS A 159 -1.95 -22.58 17.40
C LYS A 159 -1.29 -22.85 16.05
N GLN A 160 -1.38 -21.89 15.13
CA GLN A 160 -0.55 -21.87 13.90
C GLN A 160 0.80 -21.18 14.17
N ASN A 161 1.85 -21.53 13.44
CA ASN A 161 3.16 -20.88 13.62
C ASN A 161 3.13 -19.40 13.24
N GLU A 162 2.49 -19.10 12.12
CA GLU A 162 2.41 -17.76 11.54
C GLU A 162 0.96 -17.24 11.58
N LEU A 163 0.81 -15.93 11.36
CA LEU A 163 -0.48 -15.26 11.29
C LEU A 163 -0.87 -15.09 9.82
N PHE A 164 -2.09 -15.48 9.47
CA PHE A 164 -2.65 -15.20 8.14
C PHE A 164 -3.39 -13.86 8.14
N ILE A 165 -3.01 -12.95 7.26
CA ILE A 165 -3.65 -11.65 7.10
C ILE A 165 -4.23 -11.48 5.70
N GLY A 166 -5.38 -10.83 5.58
CA GLY A 166 -6.01 -10.63 4.28
C GLY A 166 -6.96 -9.45 4.22
N GLU A 167 -7.21 -8.94 3.03
CA GLU A 167 -8.21 -7.91 2.74
C GLU A 167 -9.42 -8.55 2.07
N ILE A 168 -10.60 -8.40 2.68
CA ILE A 168 -11.85 -8.86 2.09
C ILE A 168 -12.26 -7.89 0.99
N THR A 169 -12.21 -8.35 -0.25
CA THR A 169 -12.68 -7.60 -1.42
C THR A 169 -13.96 -8.21 -1.99
N SER A 170 -14.52 -7.62 -3.04
CA SER A 170 -15.67 -8.21 -3.75
C SER A 170 -15.36 -9.55 -4.41
N ASP A 171 -14.08 -9.84 -4.67
CA ASP A 171 -13.59 -11.11 -5.20
C ASP A 171 -12.72 -11.79 -4.14
N PHE A 172 -13.38 -12.32 -3.10
CA PHE A 172 -12.71 -12.96 -1.96
C PHE A 172 -12.40 -14.45 -2.18
N GLU A 173 -12.73 -15.03 -3.34
CA GLU A 173 -12.47 -16.45 -3.62
C GLU A 173 -10.98 -16.82 -3.56
N PRO A 174 -10.05 -16.02 -4.13
CA PRO A 174 -8.62 -16.28 -3.97
C PRO A 174 -8.16 -16.21 -2.50
N LEU A 175 -8.67 -15.24 -1.75
CA LEU A 175 -8.39 -15.10 -0.32
C LEU A 175 -8.85 -16.33 0.45
N MET A 176 -10.04 -16.84 0.14
CA MET A 176 -10.65 -18.02 0.77
C MET A 176 -9.81 -19.27 0.49
N SER A 177 -9.38 -19.45 -0.75
CA SER A 177 -8.50 -20.57 -1.13
C SER A 177 -7.21 -20.55 -0.32
N SER A 178 -6.52 -19.41 -0.28
CA SER A 178 -5.28 -19.22 0.48
C SER A 178 -5.46 -19.38 1.99
N PHE A 179 -6.59 -18.91 2.53
CA PHE A 179 -6.93 -19.08 3.94
C PHE A 179 -7.09 -20.56 4.30
N ASN A 180 -7.80 -21.33 3.48
CA ASN A 180 -8.05 -22.75 3.69
C ASN A 180 -6.77 -23.61 3.53
N SER A 181 -5.93 -23.28 2.54
CA SER A 181 -4.65 -23.97 2.30
C SER A 181 -3.51 -23.48 3.19
N ARG A 182 -3.70 -22.37 3.91
CA ARG A 182 -2.66 -21.64 4.66
C ARG A 182 -1.44 -21.27 3.81
N THR A 183 -1.66 -20.97 2.53
CA THR A 183 -0.59 -20.53 1.62
C THR A 183 -0.47 -19.01 1.61
N SER A 184 0.78 -18.50 1.61
CA SER A 184 1.05 -17.07 1.43
C SER A 184 1.04 -16.70 -0.04
N SER A 185 0.41 -15.58 -0.36
CA SER A 185 0.52 -14.90 -1.66
C SER A 185 1.42 -13.66 -1.56
N ASN A 186 1.46 -12.85 -2.62
CA ASN A 186 2.18 -11.58 -2.70
C ASN A 186 1.32 -10.34 -2.39
N ASN A 187 0.03 -10.48 -2.07
CA ASN A 187 -0.85 -9.34 -1.83
C ASN A 187 -1.99 -9.65 -0.84
N LEU A 188 -2.46 -8.62 -0.12
CA LEU A 188 -3.48 -8.77 0.92
C LEU A 188 -4.83 -9.31 0.40
N ALA A 189 -5.23 -8.97 -0.83
CA ALA A 189 -6.48 -9.46 -1.42
C ALA A 189 -6.48 -10.97 -1.70
N THR A 190 -5.31 -11.60 -1.71
CA THR A 190 -5.14 -13.05 -1.91
C THR A 190 -4.54 -13.74 -0.68
N GLY A 191 -4.24 -12.99 0.39
CA GLY A 191 -3.83 -13.50 1.70
C GLY A 191 -2.33 -13.69 1.87
N ILE A 192 -1.76 -13.10 2.92
CA ILE A 192 -0.33 -13.15 3.24
C ILE A 192 -0.13 -13.85 4.58
N VAL A 193 0.92 -14.65 4.69
CA VAL A 193 1.35 -15.22 5.97
C VAL A 193 2.51 -14.40 6.53
N VAL A 194 2.40 -13.96 7.77
CA VAL A 194 3.38 -13.09 8.44
C VAL A 194 3.78 -13.65 9.82
N PRO A 195 4.98 -13.34 10.33
CA PRO A 195 5.33 -13.65 11.71
C PRO A 195 4.37 -12.96 12.69
N ARG A 196 3.88 -13.71 13.68
CA ARG A 196 2.88 -13.22 14.64
C ARG A 196 3.30 -11.96 15.38
N ASP A 197 4.57 -11.88 15.76
CA ASP A 197 5.12 -10.77 16.56
C ASP A 197 5.34 -9.50 15.72
N ASN A 198 5.29 -9.61 14.38
CA ASN A 198 5.60 -8.52 13.47
C ASN A 198 4.34 -7.78 12.97
N PHE A 199 3.14 -8.34 13.17
CA PHE A 199 1.90 -7.72 12.68
C PHE A 199 1.21 -6.91 13.77
N GLU A 200 1.11 -5.59 13.57
CA GLU A 200 0.37 -4.70 14.48
C GLU A 200 -0.94 -4.17 13.87
N SER A 201 -0.91 -3.81 12.58
CA SER A 201 -2.08 -3.34 11.83
C SER A 201 -1.82 -3.41 10.33
N PHE A 202 -2.90 -3.42 9.53
CA PHE A 202 -2.80 -3.34 8.07
C PHE A 202 -2.17 -2.03 7.59
N PHE A 203 -2.46 -0.92 8.25
CA PHE A 203 -1.84 0.37 7.94
C PHE A 203 -0.33 0.31 8.09
N LYS A 204 0.17 -0.19 9.23
CA LYS A 204 1.61 -0.32 9.47
C LYS A 204 2.25 -1.31 8.48
N PHE A 205 1.61 -2.44 8.25
CA PHE A 205 2.09 -3.46 7.30
C PHE A 205 2.23 -2.92 5.87
N ARG A 206 1.26 -2.12 5.39
CA ARG A 206 1.34 -1.51 4.05
C ARG A 206 2.49 -0.51 3.97
N ILE A 207 2.70 0.29 5.01
CA ILE A 207 3.82 1.24 5.05
C ILE A 207 5.15 0.51 5.11
N GLU A 208 5.29 -0.55 5.90
CA GLU A 208 6.51 -1.36 5.97
C GLU A 208 6.82 -2.03 4.63
N SER A 209 5.82 -2.60 3.95
CA SER A 209 5.98 -3.12 2.58
C SER A 209 6.43 -2.04 1.58
N GLU A 210 5.89 -0.82 1.69
CA GLU A 210 6.29 0.31 0.85
C GLU A 210 7.72 0.77 1.15
N ILE A 211 8.10 0.81 2.43
CA ILE A 211 9.46 1.08 2.89
C ILE A 211 10.43 0.05 2.31
N ASP A 212 10.12 -1.25 2.39
CA ASP A 212 10.98 -2.32 1.87
C ASP A 212 11.23 -2.19 0.36
N ASN A 213 10.20 -1.81 -0.41
CA ASN A 213 10.31 -1.52 -1.83
C ASN A 213 11.20 -0.29 -2.09
N LEU A 214 11.00 0.80 -1.34
CA LEU A 214 11.76 2.06 -1.48
C LEU A 214 13.22 1.92 -1.01
N GLN A 215 13.51 1.01 -0.07
CA GLN A 215 14.86 0.77 0.44
C GLN A 215 15.82 0.17 -0.59
N THR A 216 15.34 -0.35 -1.72
CA THR A 216 16.18 -0.96 -2.77
C THR A 216 17.30 -0.05 -3.27
N GLN A 217 17.09 1.27 -3.34
CA GLN A 217 18.11 2.27 -3.70
C GLN A 217 19.03 2.68 -2.54
N TYR A 218 18.61 2.45 -1.31
CA TYR A 218 19.37 2.77 -0.10
C TYR A 218 20.09 1.54 0.48
N LYS A 219 20.08 0.40 -0.23
CA LYS A 219 20.76 -0.84 0.19
C LYS A 219 22.26 -0.67 0.33
N GLU A 220 22.85 0.23 -0.46
CA GLU A 220 24.29 0.51 -0.45
C GLU A 220 24.71 1.35 0.77
N TYR A 221 23.75 2.01 1.42
CA TYR A 221 24.02 2.84 2.58
C TYR A 221 23.86 2.08 3.89
N ASN A 222 24.66 2.49 4.87
CA ASN A 222 24.62 1.90 6.20
C ASN A 222 23.30 2.25 6.88
N LYS A 223 22.60 1.22 7.37
CA LYS A 223 21.39 1.36 8.17
C LYS A 223 21.75 1.53 9.63
N PHE A 224 21.27 2.60 10.25
CA PHE A 224 21.44 2.87 11.67
C PHE A 224 20.07 3.01 12.33
N LYS A 225 19.95 2.65 13.62
CA LYS A 225 18.83 3.17 14.41
C LYS A 225 19.12 4.62 14.76
N LEU A 226 18.10 5.45 14.81
CA LEU A 226 18.29 6.87 15.09
C LEU A 226 18.96 7.11 16.45
N LYS A 227 18.66 6.30 17.47
CA LYS A 227 19.34 6.36 18.77
C LYS A 227 20.85 6.09 18.70
N ASP A 228 21.31 5.33 17.69
CA ASP A 228 22.72 4.95 17.56
C ASP A 228 23.54 6.09 16.93
N VAL A 229 22.88 7.04 16.27
CA VAL A 229 23.50 8.22 15.64
C VAL A 229 23.15 9.53 16.35
N ALA A 230 22.22 9.48 17.31
CA ALA A 230 21.87 10.57 18.19
C ALA A 230 22.69 10.52 19.48
N LEU A 231 23.28 11.66 19.85
CA LEU A 231 23.86 11.86 21.19
C LEU A 231 22.76 11.98 22.24
N GLU A 232 21.66 12.65 21.90
CA GLU A 232 20.50 12.85 22.78
C GLU A 232 19.21 12.96 21.96
N ILE A 233 18.10 12.46 22.51
CA ILE A 233 16.75 12.68 21.97
C ILE A 233 15.90 13.31 23.09
N ASN A 234 15.58 14.59 22.92
CA ASN A 234 14.96 15.42 23.93
C ASN A 234 13.52 15.76 23.57
N LEU A 235 12.64 15.73 24.58
CA LEU A 235 11.32 16.33 24.49
C LEU A 235 11.47 17.83 24.70
N THR A 236 11.21 18.61 23.66
CA THR A 236 11.14 20.06 23.79
C THR A 236 9.96 20.41 24.72
N ARG A 237 10.25 21.02 25.87
CA ARG A 237 9.28 21.54 26.86
C ARG A 237 9.71 22.95 27.28
N GLU A 238 8.92 23.60 28.14
CA GLU A 238 8.93 25.03 28.52
C GLU A 238 10.31 25.75 28.59
N SER A 239 11.40 25.09 28.98
CA SER A 239 12.77 25.59 28.79
C SER A 239 13.49 24.82 27.68
N PHE A 240 13.65 25.45 26.52
CA PHE A 240 14.26 24.84 25.34
C PHE A 240 15.55 25.59 24.95
N GLN A 241 16.65 24.85 24.78
CA GLN A 241 17.90 25.35 24.24
C GLN A 241 18.19 24.65 22.92
N ASP A 242 18.38 25.44 21.86
CA ASP A 242 18.87 24.95 20.59
C ASP A 242 20.31 24.43 20.76
N LYS A 243 20.59 23.28 20.14
CA LYS A 243 21.88 22.60 20.21
C LYS A 243 22.41 22.41 18.78
N PRO A 244 23.73 22.54 18.55
CA PRO A 244 24.29 22.40 17.21
C PRO A 244 24.07 20.98 16.67
N ASN A 245 23.99 20.86 15.34
CA ASN A 245 23.77 19.59 14.64
C ASN A 245 22.52 18.84 15.12
N SER A 246 21.44 19.58 15.40
CA SER A 246 20.15 19.00 15.81
C SER A 246 19.17 18.97 14.65
N ILE A 247 18.25 17.99 14.68
CA ILE A 247 17.03 18.02 13.87
C ILE A 247 15.80 18.06 14.76
N TYR A 248 14.73 18.62 14.21
CA TYR A 248 13.45 18.82 14.89
C TYR A 248 12.37 18.01 14.20
N ILE A 249 11.94 16.94 14.84
CA ILE A 249 10.93 16.01 14.31
C ILE A 249 9.55 16.31 14.95
N PRO A 250 8.51 16.61 14.16
CA PRO A 250 7.16 16.80 14.69
C PRO A 250 6.56 15.55 15.34
N LYS A 251 5.91 15.73 16.50
CA LYS A 251 5.16 14.68 17.21
C LYS A 251 3.85 14.32 16.53
N ILE A 252 3.19 15.32 15.96
CA ILE A 252 1.82 15.26 15.45
C ILE A 252 1.77 15.97 14.09
N GLY A 253 1.04 15.36 13.14
CA GLY A 253 0.76 15.96 11.84
C GLY A 253 1.78 15.61 10.75
N THR A 254 1.70 16.32 9.62
CA THR A 254 2.47 16.07 8.39
C THR A 254 3.56 17.11 8.14
N SER A 255 3.89 17.91 9.17
CA SER A 255 4.89 18.95 9.05
C SER A 255 6.28 18.38 8.80
N LEU A 256 7.13 19.17 8.15
CA LEU A 256 8.47 18.77 7.74
C LEU A 256 9.45 18.74 8.93
N VAL A 257 10.46 17.88 8.81
CA VAL A 257 11.59 17.81 9.75
C VAL A 257 12.58 18.90 9.40
N VAL A 258 12.96 19.74 10.36
CA VAL A 258 13.86 20.87 10.10
C VAL A 258 15.18 20.71 10.85
N ALA A 259 16.28 21.18 10.23
CA ALA A 259 17.59 21.26 10.88
C ALA A 259 17.79 22.58 11.65
N ASP A 260 16.97 23.59 11.35
CA ASP A 260 16.94 24.88 12.05
C ASP A 260 15.56 25.07 12.68
N ILE A 261 15.52 25.33 13.98
CA ILE A 261 14.27 25.57 14.69
C ILE A 261 13.59 26.86 14.21
N GLY A 262 14.34 27.86 13.75
CA GLY A 262 13.78 29.11 13.20
C GLY A 262 12.95 28.88 11.94
N ALA A 263 13.15 27.74 11.25
CA ALA A 263 12.41 27.37 10.05
C ALA A 263 11.05 26.71 10.35
N THR A 264 10.71 26.42 11.62
CA THR A 264 9.42 25.79 11.97
C THR A 264 8.39 26.80 12.45
N THR A 265 7.13 26.57 12.08
CA THR A 265 5.96 27.29 12.61
C THR A 265 5.27 26.52 13.74
N ILE A 266 5.76 25.31 14.05
CA ILE A 266 5.17 24.43 15.07
C ILE A 266 5.59 24.90 16.45
N LYS A 267 4.63 24.93 17.39
CA LYS A 267 4.94 25.18 18.80
C LYS A 267 5.98 24.19 19.31
N HIS A 268 7.05 24.70 19.92
CA HIS A 268 8.21 23.88 20.28
C HIS A 268 7.82 22.64 21.08
N GLN A 269 6.85 22.71 21.99
CA GLN A 269 6.37 21.56 22.78
C GLN A 269 5.94 20.32 21.96
N ASN A 270 5.61 20.50 20.68
CA ASN A 270 5.17 19.44 19.76
C ASN A 270 6.32 18.86 18.91
N LEU A 271 7.58 19.13 19.27
CA LEU A 271 8.76 18.64 18.56
C LEU A 271 9.57 17.64 19.41
N PHE A 272 10.37 16.82 18.75
CA PHE A 272 11.53 16.15 19.33
C PHE A 272 12.78 16.86 18.83
N GLN A 273 13.70 17.19 19.74
CA GLN A 273 15.05 17.61 19.37
C GLN A 273 15.94 16.38 19.38
N VAL A 274 16.51 16.05 18.23
CA VAL A 274 17.47 14.95 18.09
C VAL A 274 18.83 15.57 17.85
N VAL A 275 19.71 15.49 18.84
CA VAL A 275 21.09 16.01 18.77
C VAL A 275 21.95 14.93 18.14
N LEU A 276 22.53 15.19 16.98
CA LEU A 276 23.20 14.17 16.18
C LEU A 276 24.70 14.15 16.41
N ASN A 277 25.29 12.96 16.34
CA ASN A 277 26.74 12.81 16.31
C ASN A 277 27.28 13.31 14.95
N SER A 278 27.99 14.45 14.97
CA SER A 278 28.54 15.10 13.79
C SER A 278 29.61 14.30 13.06
N GLU A 279 30.20 13.28 13.70
CA GLU A 279 31.14 12.36 13.08
C GLU A 279 30.44 11.31 12.19
N ILE A 280 29.14 11.09 12.40
CA ILE A 280 28.36 10.11 11.67
C ILE A 280 27.43 10.80 10.67
N VAL A 281 26.71 11.83 11.12
CA VAL A 281 25.63 12.44 10.33
C VAL A 281 25.50 13.94 10.55
N LYS A 282 25.27 14.65 9.45
CA LYS A 282 24.93 16.08 9.43
C LYS A 282 23.43 16.28 9.56
N SER A 283 23.01 17.24 10.38
CA SER A 283 21.61 17.61 10.59
C SER A 283 20.86 17.94 9.30
N GLU A 284 21.51 18.66 8.39
CA GLU A 284 20.94 19.10 7.13
C GLU A 284 20.66 17.91 6.21
N PHE A 285 21.59 16.95 6.16
CA PHE A 285 21.37 15.71 5.41
C PHE A 285 20.21 14.90 6.02
N LEU A 286 20.18 14.73 7.34
CA LEU A 286 19.14 13.91 7.96
C LEU A 286 17.75 14.54 7.82
N ALA A 287 17.64 15.87 7.88
CA ALA A 287 16.42 16.59 7.53
C ALA A 287 16.01 16.33 6.07
N LEU A 288 16.96 16.39 5.13
CA LEU A 288 16.72 16.05 3.71
C LEU A 288 16.26 14.61 3.51
N PHE A 289 16.85 13.66 4.23
CA PHE A 289 16.41 12.26 4.22
C PHE A 289 14.93 12.15 4.63
N PHE A 290 14.51 12.83 5.70
CA PHE A 290 13.10 12.82 6.14
C PHE A 290 12.14 13.57 5.20
N HIS A 291 12.64 14.39 4.28
CA HIS A 291 11.84 14.98 3.21
C HIS A 291 11.60 14.05 2.02
N SER A 292 12.43 13.02 1.86
CA SER A 292 12.24 11.99 0.83
C SER A 292 10.97 11.17 1.08
N ASP A 293 10.46 10.50 0.06
CA ASP A 293 9.29 9.63 0.18
C ASP A 293 9.54 8.51 1.20
N LEU A 294 10.74 7.90 1.17
CA LEU A 294 11.15 6.89 2.15
C LEU A 294 11.12 7.45 3.58
N GLY A 295 11.73 8.62 3.81
CA GLY A 295 11.76 9.25 5.12
C GLY A 295 10.38 9.63 5.65
N LYS A 296 9.49 10.14 4.79
CA LYS A 296 8.09 10.43 5.13
C LYS A 296 7.31 9.17 5.49
N GLN A 297 7.48 8.09 4.72
CA GLN A 297 6.84 6.81 5.01
C GLN A 297 7.34 6.20 6.32
N ILE A 298 8.65 6.31 6.60
CA ILE A 298 9.21 5.93 7.90
C ILE A 298 8.53 6.71 9.03
N LEU A 299 8.45 8.04 8.97
CA LEU A 299 7.78 8.82 10.02
C LEU A 299 6.30 8.45 10.19
N LYS A 300 5.61 8.19 9.07
CA LYS A 300 4.21 7.74 9.07
C LYS A 300 4.04 6.38 9.75
N SER A 301 4.99 5.45 9.57
CA SER A 301 4.95 4.12 10.21
C SER A 301 5.12 4.18 11.74
N LEU A 302 5.76 5.23 12.25
CA LEU A 302 5.95 5.45 13.69
C LEU A 302 4.70 6.03 14.36
N THR A 303 3.69 6.47 13.60
CA THR A 303 2.49 7.07 14.19
C THR A 303 1.58 6.00 14.81
N SER A 304 1.15 6.25 16.04
CA SER A 304 0.24 5.38 16.80
C SER A 304 -1.03 6.16 17.19
N GLY A 305 -2.19 5.51 17.15
CA GLY A 305 -3.48 6.05 17.62
C GLY A 305 -4.56 6.12 16.52
N SER A 306 -5.83 5.91 16.92
CA SER A 306 -6.96 5.78 15.99
C SER A 306 -7.63 7.10 15.57
N PHE A 307 -7.44 8.19 16.32
CA PHE A 307 -8.08 9.49 16.05
C PHE A 307 -7.08 10.64 15.82
N ILE A 308 -6.00 10.71 16.59
CA ILE A 308 -4.89 11.67 16.39
C ILE A 308 -3.59 10.87 16.37
N PRO A 309 -2.97 10.66 15.19
CA PRO A 309 -1.71 9.95 15.08
C PRO A 309 -0.61 10.73 15.80
N ASN A 310 0.07 10.09 16.74
CA ASN A 310 1.17 10.69 17.49
C ASN A 310 2.36 9.74 17.49
N ILE A 311 3.56 10.29 17.41
CA ILE A 311 4.81 9.53 17.46
C ILE A 311 5.32 9.50 18.90
N ASN A 312 5.59 8.31 19.43
CA ASN A 312 6.19 8.18 20.76
C ASN A 312 7.73 8.21 20.69
N LYS A 313 8.38 8.47 21.84
CA LYS A 313 9.85 8.60 21.89
C LYS A 313 10.57 7.29 21.53
N ALA A 314 10.05 6.15 21.99
CA ALA A 314 10.65 4.84 21.76
C ALA A 314 10.61 4.44 20.28
N ASP A 315 9.56 4.83 19.57
CA ASP A 315 9.42 4.60 18.13
C ASP A 315 10.47 5.40 17.35
N ILE A 316 10.68 6.68 17.71
CA ILE A 316 11.75 7.51 17.13
C ILE A 316 13.13 6.95 17.45
N GLU A 317 13.39 6.54 18.68
CA GLU A 317 14.68 5.97 19.07
C GLU A 317 15.03 4.72 18.25
N ASN A 318 14.04 3.89 17.94
CA ASN A 318 14.24 2.63 17.21
C ASN A 318 13.98 2.73 15.70
N CYS A 319 13.68 3.92 15.16
CA CYS A 319 13.48 4.07 13.72
C CYS A 319 14.80 3.91 12.96
N PHE A 320 14.74 3.26 11.81
CA PHE A 320 15.90 3.05 10.96
C PHE A 320 16.07 4.21 9.99
N VAL A 321 17.31 4.68 9.85
CA VAL A 321 17.72 5.72 8.91
C VAL A 321 18.90 5.22 8.08
N SER A 322 18.87 5.48 6.78
CA SER A 322 19.96 5.13 5.86
C SER A 322 20.89 6.33 5.73
N ILE A 323 22.16 6.14 6.09
CA ILE A 323 23.13 7.23 6.19
C ILE A 323 24.33 6.93 5.27
N PRO A 324 24.60 7.77 4.26
CA PRO A 324 25.77 7.66 3.39
C PRO A 324 27.03 8.20 4.08
N SER A 325 28.18 8.10 3.42
CA SER A 325 29.43 8.61 3.96
C SER A 325 29.41 10.14 4.15
N LEU A 326 30.18 10.69 5.09
CA LEU A 326 30.25 12.16 5.29
C LEU A 326 30.60 12.96 4.02
N PRO A 327 31.49 12.50 3.12
CA PRO A 327 31.69 13.13 1.82
C PRO A 327 30.43 13.17 0.96
N GLU A 328 29.71 12.05 0.83
CA GLU A 328 28.46 11.98 0.06
C GLU A 328 27.35 12.83 0.68
N GLN A 329 27.23 12.84 2.02
CA GLN A 329 26.28 13.72 2.72
C GLN A 329 26.53 15.19 2.36
N ARG A 330 27.79 15.63 2.32
CA ARG A 330 28.14 17.00 1.92
C ARG A 330 27.75 17.30 0.47
N LEU A 331 27.99 16.36 -0.43
CA LEU A 331 27.58 16.48 -1.83
C LEU A 331 26.06 16.61 -1.95
N LEU A 332 25.29 15.76 -1.26
CA LEU A 332 23.83 15.80 -1.26
C LEU A 332 23.28 17.13 -0.71
N ILE A 333 23.85 17.61 0.40
CA ILE A 333 23.47 18.91 0.98
C ILE A 333 23.74 20.05 -0.01
N GLN A 334 24.92 20.07 -0.63
CA GLN A 334 25.29 21.10 -1.61
C GLN A 334 24.41 21.06 -2.84
N THR A 335 24.11 19.86 -3.36
CA THR A 335 23.19 19.67 -4.49
C THR A 335 21.81 20.20 -4.15
N ASN A 336 21.26 19.89 -2.97
CA ASN A 336 19.96 20.41 -2.56
C ASN A 336 19.96 21.94 -2.43
N GLN A 337 21.01 22.53 -1.86
CA GLN A 337 21.15 23.98 -1.77
C GLN A 337 21.11 24.62 -3.16
N LYS A 338 21.81 24.05 -4.15
CA LYS A 338 21.79 24.52 -5.54
C LYS A 338 20.41 24.41 -6.18
N LEU A 339 19.66 23.35 -5.88
CA LEU A 339 18.27 23.20 -6.33
C LEU A 339 17.35 24.25 -5.71
N SER A 340 17.52 24.57 -4.42
CA SER A 340 16.77 25.65 -3.76
C SER A 340 17.10 27.02 -4.37
N GLU A 341 18.36 27.33 -4.62
CA GLU A 341 18.78 28.56 -5.31
C GLU A 341 18.13 28.70 -6.70
N LEU A 342 18.05 27.59 -7.46
CA LEU A 342 17.37 27.56 -8.74
C LEU A 342 15.87 27.82 -8.60
N GLN A 343 15.22 27.23 -7.58
CA GLN A 343 13.81 27.44 -7.31
C GLN A 343 13.50 28.91 -6.95
N ASP A 344 14.38 29.54 -6.17
CA ASP A 344 14.29 30.97 -5.87
C ASP A 344 14.45 31.82 -7.13
N THR A 345 15.38 31.46 -8.00
CA THR A 345 15.57 32.13 -9.31
C THR A 345 14.32 32.02 -10.17
N ILE A 346 13.67 30.84 -10.22
CA ILE A 346 12.41 30.63 -10.94
C ILE A 346 11.29 31.50 -10.33
N ASN A 347 11.19 31.55 -9.01
CA ASN A 347 10.21 32.39 -8.32
C ASN A 347 10.42 33.88 -8.61
N GLN A 348 11.66 34.34 -8.68
CA GLN A 348 12.02 35.70 -9.08
C GLN A 348 11.60 35.98 -10.52
N LEU A 349 11.92 35.10 -11.47
CA LEU A 349 11.50 35.24 -12.88
C LEU A 349 9.97 35.32 -13.01
N LYS A 350 9.24 34.52 -12.22
CA LYS A 350 7.77 34.56 -12.18
C LYS A 350 7.25 35.90 -11.65
N ALA A 351 7.87 36.44 -10.60
CA ALA A 351 7.54 37.76 -10.08
C ALA A 351 7.83 38.87 -11.10
N GLU A 352 8.98 38.81 -11.79
CA GLU A 352 9.34 39.75 -12.85
C GLU A 352 8.38 39.71 -14.04
N LEU A 353 7.98 38.52 -14.50
CA LEU A 353 7.00 38.34 -15.56
C LEU A 353 5.66 39.02 -15.21
N SER A 354 5.25 38.94 -13.95
CA SER A 354 4.03 39.57 -13.43
C SER A 354 4.11 41.10 -13.44
N LEU A 355 5.31 41.65 -13.32
CA LEU A 355 5.56 43.09 -13.27
C LEU A 355 5.84 43.71 -14.66
N ASN A 356 6.49 42.96 -15.55
CA ASN A 356 6.95 43.44 -16.86
C ASN A 356 6.64 42.43 -17.99
N PRO A 357 5.37 42.31 -18.42
CA PRO A 357 4.96 41.32 -19.43
C PRO A 357 5.60 41.53 -20.82
N LYS A 358 6.16 42.72 -21.11
CA LYS A 358 6.87 43.00 -22.37
C LYS A 358 8.18 42.22 -22.53
N ASN A 359 8.74 41.68 -21.44
CA ASN A 359 9.95 40.84 -21.45
C ASN A 359 9.65 39.35 -21.51
N ALA A 360 8.39 38.93 -21.72
CA ALA A 360 7.98 37.53 -21.71
C ALA A 360 8.81 36.65 -22.65
N ASN A 361 9.14 37.13 -23.85
CA ASN A 361 9.95 36.36 -24.82
C ASN A 361 11.36 36.08 -24.31
N VAL A 362 12.01 37.06 -23.67
CA VAL A 362 13.38 36.90 -23.11
C VAL A 362 13.37 35.95 -21.91
N ILE A 363 12.32 36.00 -21.10
CA ILE A 363 12.13 35.08 -19.96
C ILE A 363 11.86 33.66 -20.48
N LEU A 364 11.08 33.52 -21.55
CA LEU A 364 10.79 32.25 -22.20
C LEU A 364 12.07 31.61 -22.75
N ASP A 365 12.89 32.35 -23.49
CA ASP A 365 14.16 31.85 -24.03
C ASP A 365 15.11 31.37 -22.92
N LYS A 366 15.21 32.15 -21.82
CA LYS A 366 16.01 31.76 -20.64
C LYS A 366 15.45 30.49 -20.00
N PHE A 367 14.14 30.40 -19.83
CA PHE A 367 13.50 29.23 -19.26
C PHE A 367 13.70 27.98 -20.14
N GLU A 368 13.56 28.09 -21.45
CA GLU A 368 13.81 26.98 -22.38
C GLU A 368 15.25 26.48 -22.33
N SER A 369 16.23 27.38 -22.21
CA SER A 369 17.65 27.02 -22.05
C SER A 369 17.96 26.25 -20.76
N ILE A 370 17.19 26.50 -19.69
CA ILE A 370 17.30 25.78 -18.40
C ILE A 370 16.49 24.48 -18.44
N GLN A 371 15.29 24.49 -19.02
CA GLN A 371 14.37 23.37 -19.03
C GLN A 371 14.83 22.23 -19.94
N SER A 372 15.45 22.54 -21.09
CA SER A 372 15.83 21.53 -22.07
C SER A 372 16.80 20.47 -21.51
N PRO A 373 17.91 20.83 -20.83
CA PRO A 373 18.77 19.87 -20.15
C PRO A 373 18.07 19.10 -19.01
N LEU A 374 17.21 19.77 -18.22
CA LEU A 374 16.50 19.15 -17.10
C LEU A 374 15.45 18.12 -17.55
N LYS A 375 14.80 18.34 -18.71
CA LYS A 375 13.84 17.38 -19.29
C LYS A 375 14.50 16.05 -19.64
N GLN A 376 15.72 16.08 -20.17
CA GLN A 376 16.48 14.87 -20.50
C GLN A 376 16.83 14.05 -19.25
N LEU A 377 17.33 14.69 -18.19
CA LEU A 377 17.57 14.05 -16.88
C LEU A 377 16.28 13.49 -16.26
N SER A 378 15.17 14.25 -16.32
CA SER A 378 13.91 13.83 -15.69
C SER A 378 13.25 12.63 -16.36
N SER A 379 13.49 12.40 -17.64
CA SER A 379 12.82 11.32 -18.38
C SER A 379 13.41 9.96 -18.01
N GLU A 380 14.72 9.90 -17.82
CA GLU A 380 15.41 8.75 -17.25
C GLU A 380 14.92 8.45 -15.82
N ASP A 381 14.90 9.47 -14.95
CA ASP A 381 14.41 9.33 -13.57
C ASP A 381 12.93 8.93 -13.50
N GLN A 382 12.09 9.42 -14.41
CA GLN A 382 10.68 9.04 -14.50
C GLN A 382 10.53 7.56 -14.87
N ILE A 383 11.32 7.07 -15.82
CA ILE A 383 11.30 5.66 -16.21
C ILE A 383 11.82 4.80 -15.05
N LEU A 384 12.93 5.19 -14.41
CA LEU A 384 13.42 4.52 -13.21
C LEU A 384 12.37 4.51 -12.09
N SER A 385 11.62 5.60 -11.91
CA SER A 385 10.49 5.69 -10.98
C SER A 385 9.37 4.71 -11.29
N LEU A 386 9.00 4.57 -12.57
CA LEU A 386 8.01 3.58 -13.03
C LEU A 386 8.50 2.15 -12.82
N ILE A 387 9.78 1.87 -13.11
CA ILE A 387 10.41 0.56 -12.87
C ILE A 387 10.35 0.21 -11.38
N ARG A 388 10.64 1.16 -10.48
CA ARG A 388 10.58 0.96 -9.02
C ARG A 388 9.18 0.65 -8.49
N LYS A 389 8.13 1.19 -9.14
CA LYS A 389 6.73 0.88 -8.77
C LYS A 389 6.34 -0.56 -9.11
N GLY A 390 7.12 -1.24 -9.95
CA GLY A 390 6.84 -2.59 -10.41
C GLY A 390 5.62 -2.67 -11.32
N GLU A 391 5.40 -3.85 -11.89
CA GLU A 391 4.18 -4.12 -12.64
C GLU A 391 2.94 -4.02 -11.74
N ASN A 392 1.91 -3.36 -12.24
CA ASN A 392 0.65 -3.17 -11.54
C ASN A 392 -0.49 -2.92 -12.53
N LYS A 393 -1.63 -2.47 -12.04
CA LYS A 393 -2.81 -2.16 -12.87
C LYS A 393 -2.52 -1.20 -14.02
N HIS A 394 -1.56 -0.28 -13.84
CA HIS A 394 -1.25 0.78 -14.80
C HIS A 394 0.17 0.69 -15.37
N ILE A 395 0.96 -0.31 -14.99
CA ILE A 395 2.35 -0.46 -15.43
C ILE A 395 2.57 -1.92 -15.85
N GLU A 396 3.12 -2.11 -17.05
CA GLU A 396 3.53 -3.41 -17.59
C GLU A 396 4.96 -3.33 -18.12
N PHE A 397 5.76 -4.36 -17.87
CA PHE A 397 7.12 -4.49 -18.38
C PHE A 397 7.20 -5.57 -19.46
N LYS A 398 8.07 -5.35 -20.45
CA LYS A 398 8.43 -6.34 -21.46
C LYS A 398 9.92 -6.26 -21.72
N GLU A 399 10.59 -7.39 -21.67
CA GLU A 399 12.04 -7.44 -21.89
C GLU A 399 12.42 -7.03 -23.32
N SER A 400 11.54 -7.32 -24.29
CA SER A 400 11.73 -7.02 -25.70
C SER A 400 10.38 -6.82 -26.40
N PHE A 401 10.38 -6.16 -27.55
CA PHE A 401 9.19 -6.02 -28.39
C PHE A 401 8.97 -7.21 -29.31
N SER A 402 10.04 -7.79 -29.86
CA SER A 402 9.91 -8.84 -30.88
C SER A 402 10.92 -9.98 -30.79
N LYS A 403 12.06 -9.81 -30.11
CA LYS A 403 13.04 -10.89 -29.91
C LYS A 403 12.59 -11.83 -28.80
N ASN A 404 12.39 -13.10 -29.11
CA ASN A 404 12.21 -14.13 -28.09
C ASN A 404 13.56 -14.42 -27.44
N ILE A 405 13.69 -14.15 -26.14
CA ILE A 405 14.94 -14.25 -25.38
C ILE A 405 15.48 -15.70 -25.36
N ARG A 406 14.60 -16.72 -25.43
CA ARG A 406 15.01 -18.13 -25.39
C ARG A 406 15.56 -18.62 -26.72
N THR A 407 15.01 -18.15 -27.84
CA THR A 407 15.39 -18.60 -29.19
C THR A 407 16.35 -17.64 -29.88
N GLY A 408 16.44 -16.40 -29.40
CA GLY A 408 17.19 -15.33 -30.04
C GLY A 408 16.65 -14.93 -31.41
N GLN A 409 15.40 -15.29 -31.74
CA GLN A 409 14.77 -15.01 -33.03
C GLN A 409 13.57 -14.09 -32.88
N LYS A 410 13.15 -13.46 -33.98
CA LYS A 410 11.93 -12.66 -34.04
C LYS A 410 10.70 -13.55 -33.87
N ASP A 411 9.81 -13.16 -32.96
CA ASP A 411 8.63 -13.92 -32.57
C ASP A 411 7.40 -13.01 -32.51
N LYS A 412 6.37 -13.38 -33.27
CA LYS A 412 5.10 -12.63 -33.34
C LYS A 412 4.30 -12.71 -32.05
N GLU A 413 4.49 -13.75 -31.24
CA GLU A 413 3.79 -13.88 -29.97
C GLU A 413 4.34 -12.90 -28.93
N ILE A 414 5.63 -12.56 -28.99
CA ILE A 414 6.23 -11.51 -28.16
C ILE A 414 5.68 -10.13 -28.55
N GLU A 415 5.57 -9.88 -29.86
CA GLU A 415 4.97 -8.65 -30.39
C GLU A 415 3.49 -8.54 -29.98
N LYS A 416 2.72 -9.62 -30.12
CA LYS A 416 1.34 -9.71 -29.66
C LYS A 416 1.21 -9.45 -28.15
N SER A 417 2.17 -9.92 -27.35
CA SER A 417 2.19 -9.73 -25.89
C SER A 417 2.32 -8.25 -25.50
N SER A 418 3.05 -7.45 -26.28
CA SER A 418 3.14 -5.99 -26.07
C SER A 418 1.85 -5.30 -26.53
N LEU A 419 1.37 -5.62 -27.73
CA LEU A 419 0.19 -4.98 -28.33
C LEU A 419 -1.12 -5.28 -27.57
N LYS A 420 -1.29 -6.51 -27.06
CA LYS A 420 -2.48 -6.86 -26.24
C LYS A 420 -2.54 -6.03 -24.95
N ASN A 421 -1.40 -5.68 -24.36
CA ASN A 421 -1.33 -4.84 -23.17
C ASN A 421 -1.75 -3.39 -23.47
N ILE A 422 -1.35 -2.85 -24.63
CA ILE A 422 -1.83 -1.54 -25.12
C ILE A 422 -3.36 -1.57 -25.26
N VAL A 423 -3.92 -2.58 -25.92
CA VAL A 423 -5.38 -2.74 -26.04
C VAL A 423 -6.03 -2.85 -24.65
N GLY A 424 -5.44 -3.63 -23.74
CA GLY A 424 -5.88 -3.76 -22.36
C GLY A 424 -5.93 -2.44 -21.61
N PHE A 425 -4.92 -1.58 -21.77
CA PHE A 425 -4.88 -0.24 -21.16
C PHE A 425 -5.92 0.70 -21.76
N LEU A 426 -6.06 0.73 -23.09
CA LEU A 426 -7.06 1.54 -23.80
C LEU A 426 -8.48 1.19 -23.32
N ASN A 427 -8.77 -0.11 -23.13
CA ASN A 427 -10.09 -0.59 -22.69
C ASN A 427 -10.35 -0.44 -21.19
N ALA A 428 -9.34 -0.10 -20.40
CA ALA A 428 -9.41 0.06 -18.96
C ALA A 428 -9.21 1.55 -18.59
N ASP A 429 -8.36 1.82 -17.60
CA ASP A 429 -8.12 3.14 -17.02
C ASP A 429 -6.88 3.83 -17.63
N GLY A 430 -6.33 3.31 -18.73
CA GLY A 430 -5.02 3.70 -19.24
C GLY A 430 -3.86 3.11 -18.44
N GLY A 431 -2.64 3.38 -18.90
CA GLY A 431 -1.41 2.87 -18.29
C GLY A 431 -0.17 3.12 -19.13
N THR A 432 0.97 2.62 -18.65
CA THR A 432 2.27 2.73 -19.28
C THR A 432 2.86 1.35 -19.50
N LEU A 433 3.29 1.08 -20.73
CA LEU A 433 4.08 -0.09 -21.10
C LEU A 433 5.55 0.32 -21.26
N LEU A 434 6.46 -0.36 -20.56
CA LEU A 434 7.90 -0.21 -20.74
C LEU A 434 8.46 -1.44 -21.46
N ILE A 435 9.15 -1.23 -22.57
CA ILE A 435 9.80 -2.28 -23.34
C ILE A 435 11.33 -2.09 -23.29
N GLY A 436 12.06 -3.17 -23.05
CA GLY A 436 13.48 -3.16 -22.68
C GLY A 436 13.71 -3.33 -21.17
N VAL A 437 12.69 -3.77 -20.42
CA VAL A 437 12.74 -3.98 -18.96
C VAL A 437 12.22 -5.38 -18.65
N ALA A 438 13.01 -6.18 -17.96
CA ALA A 438 12.61 -7.52 -17.52
C ALA A 438 11.63 -7.46 -16.33
N ASP A 439 10.91 -8.56 -16.07
CA ASP A 439 9.88 -8.64 -15.02
C ASP A 439 10.44 -8.34 -13.61
N ASN A 440 11.74 -8.57 -13.39
CA ASN A 440 12.45 -8.25 -12.15
C ASN A 440 12.89 -6.77 -12.04
N GLY A 441 12.58 -5.94 -13.04
CA GLY A 441 12.97 -4.53 -13.13
C GLY A 441 14.37 -4.30 -13.71
N GLU A 442 15.07 -5.34 -14.16
CA GLU A 442 16.38 -5.19 -14.81
C GLU A 442 16.23 -4.52 -16.18
N ILE A 443 17.02 -3.48 -16.43
CA ILE A 443 17.03 -2.77 -17.70
C ILE A 443 17.92 -3.55 -18.68
N LYS A 444 17.29 -4.12 -19.71
CA LYS A 444 17.97 -4.86 -20.79
C LYS A 444 18.17 -4.02 -22.05
N GLY A 445 17.26 -3.08 -22.27
CA GLY A 445 17.19 -2.27 -23.47
C GLY A 445 16.59 -3.00 -24.67
N VAL A 446 16.29 -2.26 -25.72
CA VAL A 446 15.69 -2.78 -26.96
C VAL A 446 16.71 -2.99 -28.07
N GLU A 447 17.99 -2.67 -27.88
CA GLU A 447 19.05 -2.71 -28.91
C GLU A 447 19.10 -4.01 -29.71
N ASP A 448 18.73 -5.11 -29.05
CA ASP A 448 18.70 -6.45 -29.59
C ASP A 448 17.45 -6.79 -30.43
N ASP A 449 16.44 -5.93 -30.53
CA ASP A 449 15.16 -6.14 -31.26
C ASP A 449 15.28 -6.01 -32.80
N PHE A 450 16.44 -6.34 -33.37
CA PHE A 450 16.67 -6.40 -34.82
C PHE A 450 16.38 -5.09 -35.59
N PHE A 451 16.70 -3.93 -35.02
CA PHE A 451 16.58 -2.65 -35.70
C PHE A 451 17.94 -1.97 -35.95
N THR A 452 17.98 -1.12 -36.97
CA THR A 452 19.21 -0.43 -37.40
C THR A 452 19.31 1.02 -36.91
N SER A 453 18.21 1.60 -36.45
CA SER A 453 18.18 2.93 -35.81
C SER A 453 16.91 3.11 -34.96
N ALA A 454 16.97 4.04 -34.01
CA ALA A 454 15.82 4.44 -33.18
C ALA A 454 14.59 4.85 -34.03
N ASP A 455 14.79 5.58 -35.12
CA ASP A 455 13.71 6.00 -36.01
C ASP A 455 13.02 4.83 -36.70
N LYS A 456 13.78 3.84 -37.16
CA LYS A 456 13.22 2.63 -37.77
C LYS A 456 12.48 1.77 -36.75
N TYR A 457 12.96 1.72 -35.51
CA TYR A 457 12.25 1.05 -34.43
C TYR A 457 10.90 1.69 -34.16
N LYS A 458 10.85 3.02 -34.01
CA LYS A 458 9.61 3.78 -33.84
C LYS A 458 8.65 3.62 -35.03
N LEU A 459 9.17 3.56 -36.26
CA LEU A 459 8.37 3.32 -37.45
C LEU A 459 7.77 1.90 -37.47
N ASN A 460 8.56 0.89 -37.11
CA ASN A 460 8.08 -0.50 -37.01
C ASN A 460 6.99 -0.62 -35.95
N PHE A 461 7.21 -0.04 -34.77
CA PHE A 461 6.24 -0.02 -33.68
C PHE A 461 4.93 0.69 -34.10
N LYS A 462 5.04 1.83 -34.79
CA LYS A 462 3.88 2.53 -35.39
C LYS A 462 3.09 1.63 -36.31
N ASN A 463 3.77 0.91 -37.21
CA ASN A 463 3.13 0.01 -38.17
C ASN A 463 2.40 -1.13 -37.46
N SER A 464 2.99 -1.69 -36.40
CA SER A 464 2.36 -2.72 -35.58
C SER A 464 1.09 -2.22 -34.90
N ILE A 465 1.09 -1.01 -34.33
CA ILE A 465 -0.13 -0.37 -33.79
C ILE A 465 -1.16 -0.19 -34.91
N ASN A 466 -0.76 0.35 -36.06
CA ASN A 466 -1.68 0.59 -37.18
C ASN A 466 -2.37 -0.70 -37.65
N THR A 467 -1.60 -1.77 -37.81
CA THR A 467 -2.09 -3.04 -38.35
C THR A 467 -2.92 -3.82 -37.35
N LYS A 468 -2.61 -3.75 -36.05
CA LYS A 468 -3.23 -4.60 -35.02
C LYS A 468 -4.21 -3.91 -34.11
N ILE A 469 -4.16 -2.59 -33.96
CA ILE A 469 -5.01 -1.83 -33.04
C ILE A 469 -5.91 -0.87 -33.81
N GLY A 470 -5.34 -0.20 -34.82
CA GLY A 470 -6.05 0.77 -35.66
C GLY A 470 -5.60 2.20 -35.43
N SER A 471 -5.61 3.00 -36.50
CA SER A 471 -5.14 4.39 -36.51
C SER A 471 -6.02 5.35 -35.70
N GLU A 472 -7.28 4.99 -35.44
CA GLU A 472 -8.24 5.76 -34.66
C GLU A 472 -7.79 5.98 -33.21
N PHE A 473 -6.95 5.09 -32.67
CA PHE A 473 -6.45 5.17 -31.30
C PHE A 473 -5.12 5.94 -31.16
N TYR A 474 -4.52 6.44 -32.25
CA TYR A 474 -3.23 7.14 -32.18
C TYR A 474 -3.20 8.34 -31.23
N SER A 475 -4.30 9.09 -31.14
CA SER A 475 -4.38 10.25 -30.23
C SER A 475 -4.32 9.85 -28.73
N LEU A 476 -4.52 8.57 -28.43
CA LEU A 476 -4.52 7.99 -27.09
C LEU A 476 -3.22 7.26 -26.75
N ILE A 477 -2.30 7.10 -27.72
CA ILE A 477 -1.03 6.38 -27.54
C ILE A 477 0.12 7.33 -27.84
N ASP A 478 0.91 7.65 -26.82
CA ASP A 478 2.16 8.39 -26.95
C ASP A 478 3.34 7.45 -26.70
N TYR A 479 4.42 7.56 -27.48
CA TYR A 479 5.58 6.69 -27.31
C TYR A 479 6.88 7.31 -27.79
N ASP A 480 7.97 7.06 -27.04
CA ASP A 480 9.32 7.45 -27.45
C ASP A 480 10.39 6.54 -26.83
N LEU A 481 11.59 6.60 -27.40
CA LEU A 481 12.78 5.90 -26.91
C LEU A 481 13.59 6.80 -25.98
N PHE A 482 13.97 6.26 -24.83
CA PHE A 482 14.74 6.96 -23.81
C PHE A 482 16.01 6.19 -23.49
N ASN A 483 17.12 6.91 -23.31
CA ASN A 483 18.34 6.33 -22.78
C ASN A 483 18.24 6.26 -21.25
N VAL A 484 18.32 5.06 -20.69
CA VAL A 484 18.19 4.78 -19.25
C VAL A 484 19.30 3.83 -18.86
N ALA A 485 20.19 4.23 -17.95
CA ALA A 485 21.36 3.46 -17.53
C ALA A 485 22.18 2.90 -18.72
N GLY A 486 22.31 3.70 -19.79
CA GLY A 486 23.07 3.35 -21.00
C GLY A 486 22.33 2.44 -22.00
N HIS A 487 21.06 2.12 -21.76
CA HIS A 487 20.23 1.28 -22.62
C HIS A 487 19.01 2.04 -23.15
N GLN A 488 18.53 1.71 -24.35
CA GLN A 488 17.34 2.26 -24.97
C GLN A 488 16.09 1.55 -24.45
N VAL A 489 15.20 2.28 -23.78
CA VAL A 489 13.91 1.78 -23.29
C VAL A 489 12.80 2.48 -24.07
N LEU A 490 11.87 1.71 -24.63
CA LEU A 490 10.67 2.26 -25.26
C LEU A 490 9.58 2.42 -24.20
N ARG A 491 9.15 3.66 -23.97
CA ARG A 491 8.01 3.98 -23.12
C ARG A 491 6.79 4.24 -23.99
N VAL A 492 5.66 3.64 -23.64
CA VAL A 492 4.38 3.78 -24.33
C VAL A 492 3.32 4.15 -23.31
N ASP A 493 2.81 5.36 -23.38
CA ASP A 493 1.75 5.88 -22.51
C ASP A 493 0.41 5.79 -23.23
N CYS A 494 -0.56 5.12 -22.60
CA CYS A 494 -1.90 4.87 -23.13
C CYS A 494 -2.96 5.55 -22.28
N LYS A 495 -3.83 6.34 -22.92
CA LYS A 495 -5.01 6.95 -22.29
C LYS A 495 -6.22 6.02 -22.40
N ALA A 496 -7.10 6.09 -21.41
CA ALA A 496 -8.38 5.40 -21.44
C ALA A 496 -9.21 5.83 -22.67
N SER A 497 -9.69 4.86 -23.43
CA SER A 497 -10.54 5.09 -24.61
C SER A 497 -12.01 5.31 -24.20
N SER A 498 -12.72 6.11 -24.99
CA SER A 498 -14.18 6.26 -24.94
C SER A 498 -14.91 5.19 -25.76
N GLU A 499 -14.21 4.49 -26.65
CA GLU A 499 -14.75 3.44 -27.53
C GLU A 499 -13.99 2.12 -27.31
N PRO A 500 -14.63 0.95 -27.51
CA PRO A 500 -13.97 -0.34 -27.34
C PRO A 500 -12.88 -0.56 -28.39
N CYS A 501 -11.70 -0.97 -27.94
CA CYS A 501 -10.54 -1.28 -28.76
C CYS A 501 -10.35 -2.79 -28.89
N PHE A 502 -10.01 -3.27 -30.09
CA PHE A 502 -9.82 -4.69 -30.39
C PHE A 502 -8.45 -4.93 -31.01
N TYR A 503 -7.79 -6.00 -30.58
CA TYR A 503 -6.61 -6.52 -31.26
C TYR A 503 -7.06 -7.30 -32.49
N ASP A 504 -6.50 -6.96 -33.66
CA ASP A 504 -6.79 -7.59 -34.96
C ASP A 504 -8.28 -7.66 -35.27
N GLN A 505 -9.03 -6.63 -34.85
CA GLN A 505 -10.50 -6.48 -34.97
C GLN A 505 -11.35 -7.58 -34.32
N THR A 506 -10.73 -8.53 -33.60
CA THR A 506 -11.41 -9.76 -33.16
C THR A 506 -11.25 -10.03 -31.67
N GLU A 507 -10.08 -9.73 -31.09
CA GLU A 507 -9.77 -10.06 -29.71
C GLU A 507 -9.92 -8.84 -28.80
N PHE A 508 -10.73 -8.98 -27.74
CA PHE A 508 -10.95 -7.93 -26.76
C PHE A 508 -10.17 -8.23 -25.48
N PHE A 509 -9.22 -7.35 -25.17
CA PHE A 509 -8.36 -7.46 -23.99
C PHE A 509 -8.66 -6.35 -23.00
N VAL A 510 -8.63 -6.67 -21.71
CA VAL A 510 -8.83 -5.71 -20.61
C VAL A 510 -7.76 -5.92 -19.56
N ARG A 511 -7.19 -4.82 -19.06
CA ARG A 511 -6.24 -4.84 -17.95
C ARG A 511 -6.96 -5.09 -16.61
N THR A 512 -6.66 -6.21 -15.98
CA THR A 512 -7.19 -6.70 -14.69
C THR A 512 -6.01 -6.95 -13.75
N ASN A 513 -5.61 -5.91 -13.00
CA ASN A 513 -4.43 -5.84 -12.13
C ASN A 513 -3.86 -7.20 -11.64
N PRO A 514 -2.61 -7.60 -11.96
CA PRO A 514 -1.66 -7.05 -12.95
C PRO A 514 -1.66 -7.86 -14.25
N ALA A 515 -2.73 -8.56 -14.59
CA ALA A 515 -2.83 -9.34 -15.82
C ALA A 515 -3.62 -8.58 -16.90
N THR A 516 -3.48 -9.03 -18.14
CA THR A 516 -4.32 -8.59 -19.25
C THR A 516 -5.11 -9.78 -19.76
N ASP A 517 -6.40 -9.79 -19.43
CA ASP A 517 -7.31 -10.88 -19.71
C ASP A 517 -8.01 -10.69 -21.05
N LYS A 518 -8.17 -11.79 -21.79
CA LYS A 518 -9.06 -11.84 -22.94
C LYS A 518 -10.48 -12.05 -22.46
N LEU A 519 -11.40 -11.13 -22.78
CA LEU A 519 -12.82 -11.31 -22.49
C LEU A 519 -13.55 -11.75 -23.75
N GLU A 520 -14.41 -12.75 -23.62
CA GLU A 520 -15.22 -13.28 -24.70
C GLU A 520 -16.67 -13.51 -24.26
N GLY A 521 -17.58 -13.58 -25.24
CA GLY A 521 -18.99 -13.92 -25.03
C GLY A 521 -19.70 -12.96 -24.07
N LYS A 522 -20.43 -13.51 -23.09
CA LYS A 522 -21.25 -12.70 -22.16
C LYS A 522 -20.42 -11.70 -21.36
N LYS A 523 -19.24 -12.09 -20.85
CA LYS A 523 -18.38 -11.21 -20.04
C LYS A 523 -17.94 -9.97 -20.80
N GLN A 524 -17.59 -10.14 -22.08
CA GLN A 524 -17.20 -9.05 -22.96
C GLN A 524 -18.37 -8.08 -23.20
N ILE A 525 -19.56 -8.61 -23.50
CA ILE A 525 -20.76 -7.80 -23.75
C ILE A 525 -21.12 -6.97 -22.51
N ASP A 526 -21.11 -7.60 -21.34
CA ASP A 526 -21.45 -6.94 -20.08
C ASP A 526 -20.42 -5.84 -19.76
N TYR A 527 -19.12 -6.12 -19.93
CA TYR A 527 -18.06 -5.14 -19.72
C TYR A 527 -18.19 -3.92 -20.65
N ILE A 528 -18.37 -4.16 -21.96
CA ILE A 528 -18.47 -3.07 -22.94
C ILE A 528 -19.66 -2.15 -22.60
N LYS A 529 -20.80 -2.73 -22.21
CA LYS A 529 -22.00 -1.97 -21.82
C LYS A 529 -21.83 -1.16 -20.53
N GLU A 530 -20.95 -1.58 -19.63
CA GLU A 530 -20.71 -0.85 -18.39
C GLU A 530 -19.66 0.25 -18.54
N ARG A 531 -18.59 -0.01 -19.31
CA ARG A 531 -17.42 0.87 -19.41
C ARG A 531 -17.54 1.99 -20.45
N PHE A 532 -18.23 1.77 -21.57
CA PHE A 532 -18.28 2.70 -22.71
C PHE A 532 -19.67 3.32 -22.90
N LYS A 533 -20.30 3.72 -21.79
CA LYS A 533 -21.63 4.36 -21.78
C LYS A 533 -21.59 5.86 -21.96
#